data_AF-A0A935HWQ3-F1
#
_entry.id   AF-A0A935HWQ3-F1
#
_cell.length_a   1.000
_cell.length_b   1.000
_cell.length_c   1.000
_cell.angle_alpha   90.00
_cell.angle_beta   90.00
_cell.angle_gamma   90.00
#
_symmetry.space_group_name_H-M   'P 1'
#
loop_
_entity.id
_entity.type
_entity.pdbx_description
1 polymer ?
#
loop_
_entity_poly.entity_id
_entity_poly.type
_entity_poly.pdbx_seq_one_letter_code
_entity_poly.pdbx_strand_id
1 'polypeptide(L)'
;MQYPLSDAVNRGLTLCSICNPGSGSETESVTGTEKNSFTGDEQITKPSSEKKQTKVQCSAMTKAGNRCKRMTNNENGKCWQHQGK
;
A
#
# COMPACT_ATOMS: atom_id res chain seq x y z
N MET A 1 -11.99 -30.50 13.12
CA MET A 1 -13.18 -29.63 13.18
C MET A 1 -12.90 -28.40 12.32
N GLN A 2 -13.38 -28.37 11.07
CA GLN A 2 -13.27 -27.20 10.20
C GLN A 2 -14.43 -26.26 10.54
N TYR A 3 -14.13 -25.02 10.92
CA TYR A 3 -15.16 -24.03 11.23
C TYR A 3 -15.42 -23.17 9.98
N PRO A 4 -16.63 -23.20 9.39
CA PRO A 4 -16.93 -22.36 8.24
C PRO A 4 -16.90 -20.88 8.64
N LEU A 5 -16.42 -20.02 7.73
CA LEU A 5 -16.26 -18.58 7.96
C LEU A 5 -17.56 -17.90 8.38
N SER A 6 -18.71 -18.39 7.89
CA SER A 6 -20.04 -17.89 8.24
C SER A 6 -20.39 -18.07 9.72
N ASP A 7 -20.06 -19.21 10.32
CA ASP A 7 -20.35 -19.47 11.74
C ASP A 7 -19.45 -18.64 12.65
N ALA A 8 -18.20 -18.38 12.22
CA ALA A 8 -17.30 -17.50 12.94
C ALA A 8 -17.84 -16.06 13.05
N VAL A 9 -18.38 -15.53 11.94
CA VAL A 9 -18.99 -14.19 11.92
C VAL A 9 -20.25 -14.13 12.78
N ASN A 10 -21.12 -15.15 12.72
CA ASN A 10 -22.33 -15.21 13.55
C ASN A 10 -22.02 -15.26 15.05
N ARG A 11 -20.84 -15.76 15.41
CA ARG A 11 -20.32 -15.76 16.79
C ARG A 11 -19.63 -14.45 17.19
N GLY A 12 -19.64 -13.44 16.32
CA GLY A 12 -19.00 -12.14 16.57
C GLY A 12 -17.47 -12.19 16.54
N LEU A 13 -16.88 -13.23 15.96
CA LEU A 13 -15.43 -13.32 15.81
C LEU A 13 -14.98 -12.39 14.68
N THR A 14 -13.98 -11.58 14.95
CA THR A 14 -13.39 -10.66 13.97
C THR A 14 -12.28 -11.33 13.16
N LEU A 15 -12.10 -10.87 11.93
CA LEU A 15 -11.00 -11.33 11.08
C LEU A 15 -9.66 -10.95 11.69
N CYS A 16 -8.68 -11.85 11.55
CA CYS A 16 -7.32 -11.60 11.98
C CYS A 16 -6.77 -10.32 11.31
N SER A 17 -6.36 -9.32 12.09
CA SER A 17 -5.81 -8.07 11.55
C SER A 17 -4.44 -8.24 10.86
N ILE A 18 -3.80 -9.41 11.03
CA ILE A 18 -2.52 -9.74 10.40
C ILE A 18 -2.75 -10.39 9.03
N CYS A 19 -3.67 -11.37 8.96
CA CYS A 19 -3.90 -12.15 7.74
C CYS A 19 -5.09 -11.66 6.90
N ASN A 20 -5.98 -10.83 7.48
CA ASN A 20 -7.25 -10.33 6.93
C ASN A 20 -7.90 -11.22 5.84
N PRO A 21 -8.23 -12.49 6.16
CA PRO A 21 -8.57 -13.49 5.14
C PRO A 21 -9.98 -13.35 4.52
N GLY A 22 -10.57 -12.15 4.55
CA GLY A 22 -11.86 -11.83 3.89
C GLY A 22 -11.81 -10.53 3.08
N SER A 23 -10.64 -9.92 2.92
CA SER A 23 -10.46 -8.69 2.11
C SER A 23 -9.97 -8.98 0.68
N GLY A 24 -9.73 -10.24 0.34
CA GLY A 24 -9.42 -10.68 -1.01
C GLY A 24 -10.63 -11.41 -1.58
N SER A 25 -11.24 -10.81 -2.60
CA SER A 25 -12.24 -11.43 -3.47
C SER A 25 -11.89 -12.88 -3.77
N GLU A 26 -12.85 -13.77 -3.54
CA GLU A 26 -12.96 -15.05 -4.21
C GLU A 26 -12.61 -14.94 -5.70
N THR A 27 -11.55 -15.63 -6.08
CA THR A 27 -11.21 -16.05 -7.45
C THR A 27 -10.84 -17.51 -7.24
N GLU A 28 -11.68 -18.46 -7.64
CA GLU A 28 -11.79 -19.05 -8.99
C GLU A 28 -13.24 -19.54 -9.21
N SER A 29 -13.86 -19.62 -10.38
CA SER A 29 -13.52 -19.31 -11.77
C SER A 29 -14.86 -19.42 -12.51
N VAL A 30 -15.39 -18.32 -13.07
CA VAL A 30 -16.35 -18.41 -14.16
C VAL A 30 -15.95 -17.38 -15.21
N THR A 31 -15.66 -17.89 -16.39
CA THR A 31 -15.43 -17.17 -17.63
C THR A 31 -16.51 -16.11 -17.86
N GLY A 32 -16.10 -14.84 -17.87
CA GLY A 32 -16.96 -13.70 -18.18
C GLY A 32 -16.14 -12.42 -18.20
N THR A 33 -15.87 -11.91 -19.39
CA THR A 33 -15.30 -10.58 -19.60
C THR A 33 -16.28 -9.52 -19.12
N GLU A 34 -15.98 -8.83 -18.03
CA GLU A 34 -16.57 -7.53 -17.77
C GLU A 34 -15.65 -6.66 -16.92
N LYS A 35 -15.06 -5.68 -17.60
CA LYS A 35 -14.42 -4.52 -17.00
C LYS A 35 -15.51 -3.75 -16.27
N ASN A 36 -15.34 -3.46 -14.99
CA ASN A 36 -15.99 -2.29 -14.40
C ASN A 36 -15.10 -1.63 -13.35
N SER A 37 -14.48 -0.53 -13.78
CA SER A 37 -13.84 0.49 -12.95
C SER A 37 -14.89 1.18 -12.09
N PHE A 38 -14.72 1.16 -10.78
CA PHE A 38 -15.42 2.07 -9.86
C PHE A 38 -14.44 3.13 -9.37
N THR A 39 -14.44 4.25 -10.08
CA THR A 39 -14.02 5.55 -9.55
C THR A 39 -15.06 5.99 -8.52
N GLY A 40 -14.69 5.96 -7.24
CA GLY A 40 -15.36 6.69 -6.17
C GLY A 40 -14.52 7.90 -5.81
N ASP A 41 -14.85 9.04 -6.40
CA ASP A 41 -14.46 10.37 -5.94
C ASP A 41 -15.28 10.67 -4.67
N GLU A 42 -14.65 11.09 -3.57
CA GLU A 42 -15.10 12.33 -2.92
C GLU A 42 -14.00 12.89 -2.00
N GLN A 43 -13.65 14.14 -2.32
CA GLN A 43 -12.73 15.01 -1.62
C GLN A 43 -13.46 15.73 -0.47
N ILE A 44 -12.97 15.63 0.77
CA ILE A 44 -13.41 16.52 1.86
C ILE A 44 -12.18 17.07 2.62
N THR A 45 -11.68 18.17 2.05
CA THR A 45 -11.30 19.47 2.66
C THR A 45 -10.64 19.54 4.04
N LYS A 46 -9.35 19.90 4.06
CA LYS A 46 -8.77 20.95 4.95
C LYS A 46 -7.58 21.64 4.26
N PRO A 47 -7.56 22.98 4.06
CA PRO A 47 -6.38 23.68 3.60
C PRO A 47 -5.46 23.95 4.81
N SER A 48 -4.70 22.93 5.22
CA SER A 48 -3.49 23.17 5.99
C SER A 48 -2.35 23.26 4.97
N SER A 49 -1.77 24.44 4.81
CA SER A 49 -0.55 24.68 4.03
C SER A 49 0.65 24.01 4.69
N GLU A 50 0.58 22.70 4.90
CA GLU A 50 1.73 21.87 5.13
C GLU A 50 2.34 21.60 3.76
N LYS A 51 3.53 22.14 3.51
CA LYS A 51 4.35 21.71 2.38
C LYS A 51 4.51 20.19 2.53
N LYS A 52 3.68 19.41 1.84
CA LYS A 52 3.82 17.95 1.74
C LYS A 52 5.21 17.74 1.16
N GLN A 53 6.18 17.44 2.01
CA GLN A 53 7.51 17.10 1.55
C GLN A 53 7.35 15.79 0.79
N THR A 54 7.35 15.90 -0.53
CA THR A 54 7.24 14.77 -1.43
C THR A 54 8.44 13.87 -1.20
N LYS A 55 8.19 12.69 -0.64
CA LYS A 55 9.21 11.64 -0.51
C LYS A 55 9.63 11.23 -1.92
N VAL A 56 10.88 11.50 -2.28
CA VAL A 56 11.48 11.11 -3.56
C VAL A 56 12.38 9.90 -3.39
N GLN A 57 12.56 9.11 -4.45
CA GLN A 57 13.51 8.01 -4.41
C GLN A 57 14.95 8.54 -4.47
N CYS A 58 15.83 7.95 -3.67
CA CYS A 58 17.25 8.27 -3.64
C CYS A 58 17.88 8.19 -5.04
N SER A 59 18.61 9.24 -5.42
CA SER A 59 19.27 9.35 -6.72
C SER A 59 20.64 8.65 -6.79
N ALA A 60 21.22 8.23 -5.67
CA ALA A 60 22.55 7.64 -5.61
C ALA A 60 22.59 6.19 -6.13
N MET A 61 23.75 5.80 -6.65
CA MET A 61 24.06 4.43 -7.05
C MET A 61 24.68 3.65 -5.88
N THR A 62 24.28 2.39 -5.76
CA THR A 62 24.90 1.43 -4.83
C THR A 62 26.27 0.99 -5.39
N LYS A 63 27.09 0.36 -4.54
CA LYS A 63 28.37 -0.23 -4.98
C LYS A 63 28.18 -1.29 -6.08
N ALA A 64 27.01 -1.92 -6.13
CA ALA A 64 26.64 -2.88 -7.17
C ALA A 64 26.17 -2.21 -8.49
N GLY A 65 26.20 -0.88 -8.59
CA GLY A 65 25.80 -0.13 -9.79
C GLY A 65 24.29 0.10 -9.94
N ASN A 66 23.47 -0.45 -9.05
CA ASN A 66 22.02 -0.25 -9.09
C ASN A 66 21.60 1.01 -8.34
N ARG A 67 20.52 1.66 -8.79
CA ARG A 67 19.94 2.82 -8.11
C ARG A 67 19.43 2.46 -6.71
N CYS A 68 19.70 3.32 -5.73
CA CYS A 68 19.19 3.15 -4.38
C CYS A 68 17.65 3.22 -4.37
N LYS A 69 17.00 2.20 -3.80
CA LYS A 69 15.53 2.10 -3.73
C LYS A 69 14.92 2.83 -2.53
N ARG A 70 15.74 3.47 -1.68
CA ARG A 70 15.26 4.12 -0.46
C ARG A 70 14.61 5.46 -0.78
N MET A 71 13.50 5.76 -0.13
CA MET A 71 12.84 7.05 -0.21
C MET A 71 13.50 8.06 0.75
N THR A 72 13.50 9.33 0.36
CA THR A 72 14.09 10.43 1.13
C THR A 72 13.28 11.70 0.94
N ASN A 73 13.23 12.53 1.98
CA ASN A 73 12.70 13.90 1.94
C ASN A 73 13.80 14.95 1.85
N ASN A 74 15.06 14.51 1.80
CA ASN A 74 16.19 15.41 1.79
C ASN A 74 16.21 16.21 0.49
N GLU A 75 16.52 17.50 0.60
CA GLU A 75 16.59 18.44 -0.53
C GLU A 75 17.60 17.98 -1.60
N ASN A 76 18.69 17.31 -1.17
CA ASN A 76 19.71 16.76 -2.07
C ASN A 76 19.24 15.50 -2.85
N GLY A 77 18.05 14.97 -2.57
CA GLY A 77 17.55 13.73 -3.19
C GLY A 77 18.33 12.47 -2.83
N LYS A 78 19.19 12.51 -1.81
CA LYS A 78 19.97 11.37 -1.31
C LYS A 78 19.42 10.86 0.03
N CYS A 79 19.38 9.55 0.23
CA CYS A 79 18.96 8.94 1.50
C CYS A 79 20.06 9.05 2.55
N TRP A 80 19.76 8.74 3.81
CA TRP A 80 20.67 8.92 4.94
C TRP A 80 22.04 8.26 4.82
N GLN A 81 22.15 7.18 4.03
CA GLN A 81 23.42 6.50 3.74
C GLN A 81 24.28 7.18 2.67
N HIS A 82 23.69 8.10 1.92
CA HIS A 82 24.30 8.77 0.78
C HIS A 82 24.38 10.30 0.96
N GLN A 83 24.02 10.84 2.14
CA GLN A 83 24.05 12.29 2.39
C GLN A 83 25.46 12.90 2.42
N GLY A 84 26.51 12.10 2.63
CA GLY A 84 27.90 12.53 2.75
C GLY A 84 28.84 11.88 1.72
N LYS A 85 28.29 11.46 0.57
CA LYS A 85 29.06 10.95 -0.57
C LYS A 85 28.84 11.82 -1.79
#